data_AF-A0A654M782-F1
#
_entry.id   AF-A0A654M782-F1
#
_cell.length_a   1.000
_cell.length_b   1.000
_cell.length_c   1.000
_cell.angle_alpha   90.00
_cell.angle_beta   90.00
_cell.angle_gamma   90.00
#
_symmetry.space_group_name_H-M   'P 1'
#
loop_
_entity.id
_entity.type
_entity.pdbx_description
1 polymer ?
#
loop_
_entity_poly.entity_id
_entity_poly.type
_entity_poly.pdbx_seq_one_letter_code
_entity_poly.pdbx_strand_id
1 'polypeptide(L)'
;MSGKSKASEENSALSTLDLGTMEFMKWLVSKDANSGDTLIVVKDYFDNKYVILFDKSILKNIIVGYRDGMPWCMTCNTDDCGHVGFAICLKQDYDRNDQVVF
;
A
#
# COMPACT_ATOMS: atom_id res chain seq x y z
N MET A 1 -30.33 31.66 -7.88
CA MET A 1 -30.06 30.62 -8.92
C MET A 1 -28.62 30.16 -8.68
N SER A 2 -28.46 28.98 -8.08
CA SER A 2 -28.01 27.74 -8.73
C SER A 2 -26.48 27.71 -8.88
N GLY A 3 -25.71 26.73 -8.41
CA GLY A 3 -26.09 25.38 -8.00
C GLY A 3 -25.29 24.91 -6.79
N LYS A 4 -25.97 24.23 -5.87
CA LYS A 4 -25.35 23.29 -4.95
C LYS A 4 -24.87 22.12 -5.79
N SER A 5 -23.57 21.97 -5.95
CA SER A 5 -22.99 20.69 -6.37
C SER A 5 -23.30 19.69 -5.28
N LYS A 6 -24.36 18.89 -5.48
CA LYS A 6 -24.55 17.67 -4.72
C LYS A 6 -23.41 16.75 -5.14
N ALA A 7 -22.36 16.70 -4.34
CA ALA A 7 -21.53 15.50 -4.31
C ALA A 7 -22.49 14.38 -3.90
N SER A 8 -22.92 13.59 -4.87
CA SER A 8 -23.54 12.30 -4.58
C SER A 8 -22.48 11.50 -3.84
N GLU A 9 -22.63 11.42 -2.52
CA GLU A 9 -22.02 10.37 -1.70
C GLU A 9 -22.66 9.04 -2.15
N GLU A 10 -22.29 8.58 -3.35
CA GLU A 10 -22.38 7.17 -3.67
C GLU A 10 -21.48 6.47 -2.66
N ASN A 11 -22.04 5.52 -1.92
CA ASN A 11 -21.28 4.53 -1.15
C ASN A 11 -20.45 3.71 -2.14
N SER A 12 -19.37 4.29 -2.65
CA SER A 12 -18.35 3.57 -3.40
C SER A 12 -17.76 2.56 -2.42
N ALA A 13 -18.07 1.28 -2.61
CA ALA A 13 -17.41 0.22 -1.87
C ALA A 13 -15.90 0.41 -1.99
N LEU A 14 -15.18 0.36 -0.87
CA LEU A 14 -13.73 0.47 -0.86
C LEU A 14 -13.14 -0.60 -1.79
N SER A 15 -12.29 -0.18 -2.73
CA SER A 15 -11.56 -1.11 -3.56
C SER A 15 -10.53 -1.86 -2.72
N THR A 16 -10.06 -3.02 -3.20
CA THR A 16 -8.99 -3.72 -2.48
C THR A 16 -7.70 -2.91 -2.44
N LEU A 17 -7.44 -2.08 -3.45
CA LEU A 17 -6.32 -1.15 -3.48
C LEU A 17 -6.42 -0.11 -2.36
N ASP A 18 -7.61 0.48 -2.14
CA ASP A 18 -7.86 1.41 -1.03
C ASP A 18 -7.62 0.73 0.33
N LEU A 19 -8.05 -0.53 0.48
CA LEU A 19 -7.78 -1.31 1.70
C LEU A 19 -6.28 -1.49 1.94
N GLY A 20 -5.51 -1.66 0.86
CA GLY A 20 -4.04 -1.69 0.91
C GLY A 20 -3.43 -0.40 1.45
N THR A 21 -3.92 0.75 0.96
CA THR A 21 -3.53 2.08 1.45
C THR A 21 -3.89 2.26 2.93
N MET A 22 -5.07 1.82 3.34
CA MET A 22 -5.48 1.88 4.75
C MET A 22 -4.61 1.00 5.65
N GLU A 23 -4.26 -0.21 5.21
CA GLU A 23 -3.35 -1.08 5.96
C GLU A 23 -1.93 -0.52 6.04
N PHE A 24 -1.46 0.19 5.00
CA PHE A 24 -0.21 0.93 5.08
C PHE A 24 -0.26 2.01 6.18
N MET A 25 -1.34 2.78 6.27
CA MET A 25 -1.47 3.79 7.32
C MET A 25 -1.43 3.18 8.72
N LYS A 26 -2.10 2.05 8.93
CA LYS A 26 -2.00 1.30 10.19
C LYS A 26 -0.57 0.85 10.46
N TRP A 27 0.10 0.30 9.45
CA TRP A 27 1.50 -0.11 9.56
C TRP A 27 2.44 1.04 9.87
N LEU A 28 2.22 2.22 9.29
CA LEU A 28 3.00 3.42 9.56
C LEU A 28 2.87 3.87 11.01
N VAL A 29 1.69 3.75 11.62
CA VAL A 29 1.48 4.05 13.05
C VAL A 29 2.06 2.95 13.94
N SER A 30 1.84 1.68 13.58
CA SER A 30 2.27 0.53 14.37
C SER A 30 3.78 0.32 14.36
N LYS A 31 4.50 0.69 13.30
CA LYS A 31 5.97 0.60 13.26
C LYS A 31 6.59 1.55 14.29
N ASP A 32 6.00 2.73 14.49
CA ASP A 32 6.48 3.72 15.44
C ASP A 32 6.08 3.36 16.88
N ALA A 33 4.89 2.77 17.06
CA ALA A 33 4.36 2.34 18.37
C ALA A 33 4.80 0.92 18.79
N ASN A 34 5.53 0.19 17.93
CA ASN A 34 5.91 -1.22 18.11
C ASN A 34 4.73 -2.15 18.48
N SER A 35 3.52 -1.84 17.99
CA SER A 35 2.26 -2.46 18.46
C SER A 35 1.83 -3.71 17.68
N GLY A 36 2.48 -4.03 16.56
CA GLY A 36 2.25 -5.27 15.79
C GLY A 36 0.86 -5.46 15.17
N ASP A 37 -0.05 -4.50 15.34
CA ASP A 37 -1.47 -4.58 15.00
C ASP A 37 -1.76 -4.17 13.54
N THR A 38 -1.19 -4.95 12.61
CA THR A 38 -1.35 -4.76 11.16
C THR A 38 -1.56 -6.11 10.49
N LEU A 39 -2.32 -6.16 9.40
CA LEU A 39 -2.46 -7.41 8.63
C LEU A 39 -1.26 -7.64 7.71
N ILE A 40 -0.64 -6.56 7.25
CA ILE A 40 0.51 -6.60 6.35
C ILE A 40 1.76 -6.13 7.11
N VAL A 41 2.87 -6.85 6.91
CA VAL A 41 4.18 -6.52 7.48
C VAL A 41 5.21 -6.49 6.38
N VAL A 42 6.05 -5.45 6.33
CA VAL A 42 7.19 -5.39 5.40
C VAL A 42 8.29 -6.34 5.87
N LYS A 43 8.76 -7.22 4.98
CA LYS A 43 9.85 -8.17 5.24
C LYS A 43 11.16 -7.76 4.58
N ASP A 44 11.08 -7.28 3.34
CA ASP A 44 12.23 -6.79 2.58
C ASP A 44 11.76 -5.74 1.59
N TYR A 45 12.63 -4.79 1.26
CA TYR A 45 12.38 -3.75 0.28
C TYR A 45 13.67 -3.47 -0.50
N PHE A 46 13.60 -3.65 -1.82
CA PHE A 46 14.64 -3.23 -2.74
C PHE A 46 14.06 -2.18 -3.68
N ASP A 47 14.51 -0.94 -3.50
CA ASP A 47 14.08 0.20 -4.28
C ASP A 47 14.06 -0.08 -5.79
N ASN A 48 12.97 0.36 -6.42
CA ASN A 48 12.66 0.21 -7.84
C ASN A 48 12.70 -1.24 -8.38
N LYS A 49 12.78 -2.25 -7.51
CA LYS A 49 12.80 -3.67 -7.92
C LYS A 49 11.64 -4.46 -7.32
N TYR A 50 11.56 -4.53 -5.99
CA TYR A 50 10.50 -5.29 -5.33
C TYR A 50 10.29 -4.87 -3.88
N VAL A 51 9.13 -5.24 -3.36
CA VAL A 51 8.87 -5.37 -1.93
C VAL A 51 8.40 -6.79 -1.62
N ILE A 52 8.86 -7.32 -0.49
CA ILE A 52 8.35 -8.55 0.10
C ILE A 52 7.49 -8.17 1.30
N LEU A 53 6.21 -8.46 1.20
CA LEU A 53 5.22 -8.28 2.26
C LEU A 53 4.89 -9.64 2.87
N PHE A 54 4.60 -9.70 4.16
CA PHE A 54 3.95 -10.85 4.78
C PHE A 54 2.50 -10.47 5.09
N ASP A 55 1.56 -11.18 4.47
CA ASP A 55 0.14 -11.00 4.68
C ASP A 55 -0.37 -12.03 5.69
N LYS A 56 -0.79 -11.56 6.86
CA LYS A 56 -1.30 -12.39 7.96
C LYS A 56 -2.68 -12.98 7.65
N SER A 57 -3.46 -12.39 6.74
CA SER A 57 -4.79 -12.89 6.38
C SER A 57 -4.73 -14.20 5.59
N ILE A 58 -3.68 -14.37 4.77
CA ILE A 58 -3.43 -15.57 3.95
C ILE A 58 -2.16 -16.32 4.35
N LEU A 59 -1.46 -15.86 5.39
CA LEU A 59 -0.23 -16.42 5.96
C LEU A 59 0.86 -16.69 4.91
N LYS A 60 1.08 -15.74 4.01
CA LYS A 60 2.03 -15.89 2.90
C LYS A 60 2.94 -14.67 2.72
N ASN A 61 4.14 -14.95 2.24
CA ASN A 61 5.00 -13.92 1.67
C ASN A 61 4.49 -13.55 0.27
N ILE A 62 4.33 -12.26 0.04
CA ILE A 62 3.82 -11.66 -1.18
C ILE A 62 4.94 -10.82 -1.78
N ILE A 63 5.23 -11.07 -3.05
CA ILE A 63 6.18 -10.27 -3.81
C ILE A 63 5.39 -9.31 -4.68
N VAL A 64 5.61 -8.01 -4.48
CA VAL A 64 5.17 -6.97 -5.40
C VAL A 64 6.41 -6.44 -6.10
N GLY A 65 6.51 -6.66 -7.41
CA GLY A 65 7.62 -6.20 -8.23
C GLY A 65 7.29 -4.87 -8.89
N TYR A 66 8.31 -4.07 -9.19
CA TYR A 66 8.18 -2.87 -10.02
C TYR A 66 8.75 -3.18 -11.41
N ARG A 67 7.91 -3.16 -12.44
CA ARG A 67 8.31 -3.34 -13.83
C ARG A 67 8.00 -2.06 -14.60
N ASP A 68 9.02 -1.41 -15.14
CA ASP A 68 8.88 -0.15 -15.88
C ASP A 68 8.12 0.94 -15.09
N GLY A 69 8.35 1.00 -13.77
CA GLY A 69 7.68 1.92 -12.85
C GLY A 69 6.28 1.48 -12.41
N MET A 70 5.75 0.39 -12.95
CA MET A 70 4.43 -0.14 -12.61
C MET A 70 4.53 -1.27 -11.56
N PRO A 71 3.81 -1.17 -10.42
CA PRO A 71 3.77 -2.23 -9.43
C PRO A 71 2.91 -3.42 -9.91
N TRP A 72 3.35 -4.64 -9.63
CA TRP A 72 2.64 -5.87 -9.97
C TRP A 72 2.72 -6.88 -8.83
N CYS A 73 1.57 -7.32 -8.31
CA CYS A 73 1.52 -8.36 -7.30
C CYS A 73 1.61 -9.75 -7.95
N MET A 74 2.66 -10.50 -7.63
CA MET A 74 2.88 -11.84 -8.20
C MET A 74 1.91 -12.89 -7.66
N THR A 75 1.32 -12.65 -6.48
CA THR A 75 0.35 -13.61 -5.86
C THR A 75 -1.06 -13.40 -6.38
N CYS A 76 -1.51 -12.14 -6.47
CA CYS A 76 -2.82 -11.80 -7.03
C CYS A 76 -2.81 -11.77 -8.56
N ASN A 77 -1.63 -11.72 -9.17
CA ASN A 77 -1.42 -11.59 -10.62
C ASN A 77 -2.18 -10.40 -11.22
N THR A 78 -2.03 -9.24 -10.58
CA THR A 78 -2.68 -7.98 -10.94
C THR A 78 -1.84 -6.80 -10.43
N ASP A 79 -2.01 -5.65 -11.08
CA ASP A 79 -1.57 -4.32 -10.67
C ASP A 79 -2.61 -3.61 -9.77
N ASP A 80 -3.81 -4.15 -9.65
CA ASP A 80 -4.89 -3.60 -8.84
C ASP A 80 -5.28 -4.57 -7.71
N CYS A 81 -4.56 -4.49 -6.59
CA CYS A 81 -4.95 -5.16 -5.35
C CYS A 81 -4.40 -4.46 -4.09
N GLY A 82 -4.84 -4.90 -2.90
CA GLY A 82 -4.38 -4.34 -1.64
C GLY A 82 -2.87 -4.48 -1.37
N HIS A 83 -2.22 -5.54 -1.86
CA HIS A 83 -0.76 -5.63 -1.77
C HIS A 83 -0.07 -4.57 -2.61
N VAL A 84 -0.63 -4.25 -3.78
CA VAL A 84 -0.13 -3.18 -4.64
C VAL A 84 -0.37 -1.81 -4.00
N GLY A 85 -1.58 -1.56 -3.48
CA GLY A 85 -1.89 -0.31 -2.77
C GLY A 85 -0.93 -0.04 -1.60
N PHE A 86 -0.64 -1.08 -0.81
CA PHE A 86 0.36 -0.99 0.26
C PHE A 86 1.77 -0.69 -0.29
N ALA A 87 2.21 -1.43 -1.32
CA ALA A 87 3.53 -1.27 -1.92
C ALA A 87 3.78 0.13 -2.49
N ILE A 88 2.78 0.71 -3.15
CA ILE A 88 2.83 2.08 -3.68
C ILE A 88 3.09 3.07 -2.55
N CYS A 89 2.31 3.02 -1.47
CA CYS A 89 2.48 3.93 -0.34
C CYS A 89 3.84 3.74 0.34
N LEU A 90 4.31 2.50 0.46
CA LEU A 90 5.65 2.21 1.00
C LEU A 90 6.74 2.86 0.14
N LYS A 91 6.69 2.70 -1.18
CA LYS A 91 7.67 3.33 -2.07
C LYS A 91 7.66 4.86 -1.92
N GLN A 92 6.47 5.47 -1.90
CA GLN A 92 6.33 6.92 -1.69
C GLN A 92 6.91 7.39 -0.34
N ASP A 93 6.81 6.56 0.71
CA ASP A 93 7.41 6.84 2.03
C ASP A 93 8.94 6.85 1.97
N TYR A 94 9.54 5.83 1.34
CA TYR A 94 10.99 5.74 1.16
C TYR A 94 11.52 6.83 0.24
N ASP A 95 10.87 7.06 -0.92
CA ASP A 95 11.25 8.11 -1.86
C ASP A 95 11.23 9.48 -1.18
N ARG A 96 10.30 9.73 -0.25
CA ARG A 96 10.27 10.97 0.54
C ARG A 96 11.44 11.06 1.54
N ASN A 97 11.80 9.96 2.19
CA ASN A 97 12.86 9.94 3.19
C ASN A 97 14.27 10.07 2.58
N ASP A 98 14.48 9.56 1.35
CA ASP A 98 15.75 9.71 0.63
C ASP A 98 16.00 11.14 0.09
N GLN A 99 14.96 11.98 0.04
CA GLN A 99 15.06 13.38 -0.42
C GLN A 99 15.43 14.36 0.71
N VAL A 100 15.63 13.88 1.95
CA VAL A 100 16.14 14.71 3.06
C VAL A 100 17.66 14.81 2.95
N VAL A 101 18.11 15.61 1.98
CA VAL A 101 19.51 16.07 1.90
C VAL A 101 19.63 17.30 2.82
N PHE A 102 20.45 17.19 3.87
CA PHE A 102 20.80 18.29 4.78
C PHE A 102 21.56 19.42 4.06
#